data_AF-A0A1H1XTP5-F1
#
_entry.id   AF-A0A1H1XTP5-F1
#
_cell.length_a   1.000
_cell.length_b   1.000
_cell.length_c   1.000
_cell.angle_alpha   90.00
_cell.angle_beta   90.00
_cell.angle_gamma   90.00
#
_symmetry.space_group_name_H-M   'P 1'
#
loop_
_entity.id
_entity.type
_entity.pdbx_description
1 polymer ?
#
loop_
_entity_poly.entity_id
_entity_poly.type
_entity_poly.pdbx_seq_one_letter_code
_entity_poly.pdbx_strand_id
1 'polypeptide(L)'
;MTLFYIAVYHNTDSRFFPYEPGHTLTKVISHWRDLPAETSPEDIADWAFALFNADLDTLQDRRGYPGGGELDFLLACTYRLLKLRSLSAGDVLGITTEQTTIFLACEFAGWRRIDSPDNRTGQALTADTIYQHLRRSHHG
;
A
#
# COMPACT_ATOMS: atom_id res chain seq x y z
N MET A 1 -15.46 -14.75 1.80
CA MET A 1 -14.02 -14.64 1.58
C MET A 1 -13.82 -14.32 0.12
N THR A 2 -13.09 -13.25 -0.14
CA THR A 2 -12.79 -12.72 -1.47
C THR A 2 -11.33 -12.31 -1.46
N LEU A 3 -10.61 -12.74 -2.49
CA LEU A 3 -9.20 -12.43 -2.64
C LEU A 3 -9.04 -11.06 -3.30
N PHE A 4 -8.40 -10.13 -2.61
CA PHE A 4 -8.09 -8.78 -3.09
C PHE A 4 -6.61 -8.66 -3.39
N TYR A 5 -6.27 -8.08 -4.54
CA TYR A 5 -4.92 -7.56 -4.81
C TYR A 5 -4.89 -6.08 -4.47
N ILE A 6 -4.02 -5.72 -3.53
CA ILE A 6 -3.89 -4.36 -3.00
C ILE A 6 -2.54 -3.82 -3.45
N ALA A 7 -2.54 -2.75 -4.22
CA ALA A 7 -1.35 -2.05 -4.69
C ALA A 7 -1.32 -0.63 -4.14
N VAL A 8 -0.18 -0.25 -3.55
CA VAL A 8 0.07 1.09 -3.03
C VAL A 8 0.95 1.87 -4.00
N TYR A 9 0.53 3.09 -4.31
CA TYR A 9 1.23 3.99 -5.19
C TYR A 9 1.56 5.29 -4.45
N HIS A 10 2.82 5.69 -4.51
CA HIS A 10 3.24 7.00 -4.04
C HIS A 10 3.16 8.02 -5.17
N ASN A 11 2.54 9.16 -4.88
CA ASN A 11 2.64 10.32 -5.76
C ASN A 11 4.05 10.91 -5.65
N THR A 12 4.69 11.08 -6.81
CA THR A 12 6.05 11.63 -6.92
C THR A 12 6.09 13.09 -7.31
N ASP A 13 4.97 13.63 -7.80
CA ASP A 13 4.89 15.01 -8.32
C ASP A 13 4.50 15.99 -7.20
N SER A 14 3.57 15.58 -6.33
CA SER A 14 3.10 16.43 -5.24
C SER A 14 2.91 15.64 -3.96
N ARG A 15 3.93 15.68 -3.09
CA ARG A 15 3.92 15.00 -1.81
C ARG A 15 3.07 15.80 -0.82
N PHE A 16 2.14 15.14 -0.12
CA PHE A 16 1.26 15.73 0.90
C PHE A 16 0.17 16.67 0.38
N PHE A 17 -0.08 16.70 -0.92
CA PHE A 17 -1.20 17.40 -1.53
C PHE A 17 -2.14 16.40 -2.23
N PRO A 18 -3.42 16.74 -2.41
CA PRO A 18 -4.37 15.90 -3.12
C PRO A 18 -3.85 15.42 -4.47
N TYR A 19 -4.28 14.21 -4.85
CA TYR A 19 -3.98 13.69 -6.17
C TYR A 19 -4.77 14.44 -7.24
N GLU A 20 -4.11 14.81 -8.34
CA GLU A 20 -4.74 15.39 -9.52
C GLU A 20 -4.52 14.46 -10.72
N PRO A 21 -5.50 14.35 -11.63
CA PRO A 21 -5.32 13.59 -12.86
C PRO A 21 -4.07 14.05 -13.61
N GLY A 22 -3.22 13.09 -13.98
CA GLY A 22 -1.96 13.34 -14.67
C GLY A 22 -0.73 13.29 -13.75
N HIS A 23 -0.89 13.32 -12.43
CA HIS A 23 0.23 13.08 -11.52
C HIS A 23 0.84 11.69 -11.71
N THR A 24 2.16 11.65 -11.60
CA THR A 24 2.96 10.44 -11.67
C THR A 24 2.87 9.66 -10.37
N LEU A 25 2.50 8.38 -10.51
CA LEU A 25 2.31 7.46 -9.41
C LEU A 25 3.31 6.32 -9.51
N THR A 26 4.15 6.12 -8.50
CA THR A 26 5.07 4.99 -8.44
C THR A 26 4.47 3.89 -7.57
N LYS A 27 4.22 2.70 -8.13
CA LYS A 27 3.85 1.52 -7.33
C LYS A 27 5.03 1.14 -6.41
N VAL A 28 4.79 1.10 -5.11
CA VAL A 28 5.85 0.85 -4.11
C VAL A 28 5.74 -0.49 -3.42
N ILE A 29 4.51 -1.00 -3.24
CA ILE A 29 4.28 -2.34 -2.71
C ILE A 29 2.95 -2.86 -3.22
N SER A 30 2.83 -4.18 -3.31
CA SER A 30 1.56 -4.84 -3.55
C SER A 30 1.51 -6.20 -2.89
N HIS A 31 0.33 -6.65 -2.49
CA HIS A 31 0.13 -7.96 -1.91
C HIS A 31 -1.29 -8.46 -2.16
N TRP A 32 -1.48 -9.77 -2.01
CA TRP A 32 -2.79 -10.40 -2.02
C TRP A 32 -3.28 -10.57 -0.58
N ARG A 33 -4.57 -10.36 -0.35
CA ARG A 33 -5.21 -10.55 0.96
C ARG A 33 -6.60 -11.16 0.79
N ASP A 34 -6.90 -12.18 1.57
CA ASP A 34 -8.25 -12.74 1.66
C ASP A 34 -9.03 -12.02 2.77
N LEU A 35 -10.21 -11.51 2.44
CA LEU A 35 -11.05 -10.70 3.31
C LEU A 35 -12.53 -11.10 3.19
N PRO A 36 -13.38 -10.73 4.17
CA PRO A 36 -14.83 -10.84 4.01
C PRO A 36 -15.31 -10.16 2.72
N ALA A 37 -16.29 -10.75 2.05
CA ALA A 37 -16.72 -10.31 0.71
C ALA A 37 -17.41 -8.93 0.74
N GLU A 38 -17.95 -8.58 1.89
CA GLU A 38 -18.60 -7.32 2.23
C GLU A 38 -17.61 -6.19 2.55
N THR A 39 -16.29 -6.48 2.62
CA THR A 39 -15.28 -5.46 2.92
C THR A 39 -15.25 -4.43 1.80
N SER A 40 -15.51 -3.16 2.15
CA SER A 40 -15.48 -2.09 1.16
C SER A 40 -14.04 -1.76 0.74
N PRO A 41 -13.82 -1.24 -0.47
CA PRO A 41 -12.51 -0.72 -0.86
C PRO A 41 -11.98 0.35 0.10
N GLU A 42 -12.86 1.18 0.66
CA GLU A 42 -12.54 2.20 1.63
C GLU A 42 -12.04 1.60 2.95
N ASP A 43 -12.66 0.53 3.45
CA ASP A 43 -12.18 -0.20 4.66
C ASP A 43 -10.78 -0.79 4.42
N ILE A 44 -10.53 -1.33 3.22
CA ILE A 44 -9.21 -1.84 2.83
C ILE A 44 -8.18 -0.70 2.79
N ALA A 45 -8.58 0.47 2.30
CA ALA A 45 -7.70 1.62 2.23
C ALA A 45 -7.38 2.18 3.62
N ASP A 46 -8.36 2.27 4.50
CA ASP A 46 -8.18 2.64 5.91
C ASP A 46 -7.25 1.67 6.64
N TRP A 47 -7.44 0.37 6.45
CA TRP A 47 -6.54 -0.66 6.98
C TRP A 47 -5.10 -0.46 6.49
N ALA A 48 -4.91 -0.29 5.17
CA ALA A 48 -3.57 -0.12 4.60
C ALA A 48 -2.90 1.17 5.08
N PHE A 49 -3.64 2.28 5.19
CA PHE A 49 -3.15 3.53 5.75
C PHE A 49 -2.70 3.35 7.19
N ALA A 50 -3.55 2.75 8.04
CA ALA A 50 -3.22 2.46 9.43
C ALA A 50 -1.97 1.57 9.53
N LEU A 51 -1.89 0.53 8.71
CA LEU A 51 -0.77 -0.41 8.73
C LEU A 51 0.56 0.25 8.36
N PHE A 52 0.61 0.93 7.21
CA PHE A 52 1.86 1.50 6.70
C PHE A 52 2.27 2.80 7.41
N ASN A 53 1.41 3.35 8.28
CA ASN A 53 1.72 4.49 9.13
C ASN A 53 1.91 4.13 10.61
N ALA A 54 1.54 2.92 11.02
CA ALA A 54 1.76 2.45 12.40
C ALA A 54 3.25 2.27 12.72
N ASP A 55 3.54 2.35 14.01
CA ASP A 55 4.81 1.95 14.59
C ASP A 55 4.91 0.41 14.68
N LEU A 56 6.11 -0.12 14.43
CA LEU A 56 6.33 -1.57 14.40
C LEU A 56 6.14 -2.20 15.78
N ASP A 57 6.45 -1.49 16.86
CA ASP A 57 6.27 -2.01 18.22
C ASP A 57 4.77 -2.25 18.51
N THR A 58 3.91 -1.31 18.10
CA THR A 58 2.45 -1.45 18.22
C THR A 58 1.92 -2.65 17.41
N LEU A 59 2.48 -2.89 16.23
CA LEU A 59 2.10 -4.04 15.40
C LEU A 59 2.64 -5.36 15.96
N GLN A 60 3.82 -5.34 16.57
CA GLN A 60 4.44 -6.50 17.21
C GLN A 60 3.54 -7.05 18.33
N ASP A 61 3.01 -6.17 19.17
CA ASP A 61 2.10 -6.55 20.25
C ASP A 61 0.78 -7.16 19.74
N ARG A 62 0.41 -6.86 18.49
CA ARG A 62 -0.81 -7.33 17.83
C ARG A 62 -0.61 -8.55 16.93
N ARG A 63 0.59 -9.12 16.86
CA ARG A 63 0.89 -10.28 15.99
C ARG A 63 -0.04 -11.46 16.19
N GLY A 64 -0.45 -11.72 17.43
CA GLY A 64 -1.35 -12.82 17.78
C GLY A 64 -2.83 -12.54 17.47
N TYR A 65 -3.19 -11.37 16.95
CA TYR A 65 -4.60 -11.01 16.74
C TYR A 65 -5.18 -11.86 15.60
N PRO A 66 -6.37 -12.45 15.80
CA PRO A 66 -7.05 -13.20 14.75
C PRO A 66 -7.40 -12.26 13.59
N GLY A 67 -7.32 -12.78 12.35
CA GLY A 67 -7.60 -11.98 11.15
C GLY A 67 -6.37 -11.41 10.45
N GLY A 68 -5.15 -11.85 10.81
CA GLY A 68 -3.94 -11.59 10.03
C GLY A 68 -2.88 -10.72 10.69
N GLY A 69 -2.88 -10.59 12.03
CA GLY A 69 -1.89 -9.75 12.75
C GLY A 69 -0.43 -10.05 12.40
N GLU A 70 -0.07 -11.33 12.22
CA GLU A 70 1.27 -11.74 11.75
C GLU A 70 1.58 -11.22 10.35
N LEU A 71 0.64 -11.37 9.41
CA LEU A 71 0.83 -10.92 8.03
C LEU A 71 0.94 -9.39 7.96
N ASP A 72 0.14 -8.68 8.75
CA ASP A 72 0.19 -7.22 8.89
C ASP A 72 1.57 -6.78 9.37
N PHE A 73 2.07 -7.37 10.46
CA PHE A 73 3.39 -7.08 11.00
C PHE A 73 4.50 -7.31 9.96
N LEU A 74 4.50 -8.45 9.27
CA LEU A 74 5.51 -8.77 8.25
C LEU A 74 5.45 -7.82 7.04
N LEU A 75 4.24 -7.42 6.65
CA LEU A 75 4.03 -6.47 5.55
C LEU A 75 4.54 -5.07 5.92
N ALA A 76 4.26 -4.60 7.14
CA ALA A 76 4.81 -3.34 7.65
C ALA A 76 6.34 -3.38 7.77
N CYS A 77 6.90 -4.48 8.28
CA CYS A 77 8.36 -4.71 8.32
C CYS A 77 8.98 -4.61 6.93
N THR A 78 8.38 -5.26 5.93
CA THR A 78 8.84 -5.19 4.53
C THR A 78 8.82 -3.75 4.02
N TYR A 79 7.74 -3.03 4.28
CA TYR A 79 7.60 -1.62 3.89
C TYR A 79 8.69 -0.72 4.49
N ARG A 80 9.02 -0.93 5.77
CA ARG A 80 10.08 -0.20 6.47
C ARG A 80 11.48 -0.60 6.00
N LEU A 81 11.72 -1.89 5.78
CA LEU A 81 12.99 -2.39 5.24
C LEU A 81 13.29 -1.81 3.86
N LEU A 82 12.26 -1.62 3.02
CA LEU A 82 12.38 -0.97 1.72
C LEU A 82 12.59 0.55 1.81
N LYS A 83 12.63 1.13 3.02
CA LYS A 83 12.78 2.56 3.30
C LYS A 83 11.71 3.41 2.61
N LEU A 84 10.49 2.87 2.48
CA LEU A 84 9.36 3.58 1.93
C LEU A 84 8.85 4.63 2.92
N ARG A 85 8.44 5.79 2.39
CA ARG A 85 7.85 6.85 3.21
C ARG A 85 6.44 6.46 3.65
N SER A 86 5.93 7.09 4.71
CA SER A 86 4.53 6.93 5.11
C SER A 86 3.56 7.26 3.97
N LEU A 87 2.41 6.59 4.01
CA LEU A 87 1.24 6.94 3.20
C LEU A 87 0.74 8.32 3.60
N SER A 88 0.43 9.16 2.62
CA SER A 88 -0.04 10.52 2.83
C SER A 88 -1.01 10.98 1.76
N ALA A 89 -1.63 12.14 1.99
CA ALA A 89 -2.43 12.82 0.98
C ALA A 89 -1.70 12.86 -0.38
N GLY A 90 -2.43 12.52 -1.43
CA GLY A 90 -1.94 12.38 -2.80
C GLY A 90 -1.55 10.96 -3.20
N ASP A 91 -1.27 10.07 -2.24
CA ASP A 91 -1.02 8.67 -2.54
C ASP A 91 -2.29 7.95 -2.98
N VAL A 92 -2.12 6.88 -3.76
CA VAL A 92 -3.24 6.15 -4.35
C VAL A 92 -3.14 4.68 -4.01
N LEU A 93 -4.29 4.07 -3.71
CA LEU A 93 -4.43 2.63 -3.60
C LEU A 93 -5.22 2.09 -4.79
N GLY A 94 -4.72 1.02 -5.39
CA GLY A 94 -5.46 0.21 -6.35
C GLY A 94 -5.89 -1.09 -5.69
N ILE A 95 -7.20 -1.34 -5.63
CA ILE A 95 -7.81 -2.51 -5.01
C ILE A 95 -8.51 -3.30 -6.10
N THR A 96 -7.96 -4.46 -6.42
CA THR A 96 -8.42 -5.32 -7.51
C THR A 96 -9.09 -6.56 -6.96
N THR A 97 -10.31 -6.83 -7.43
CA THR A 97 -10.96 -8.14 -7.35
C THR A 97 -10.87 -8.82 -8.72
N GLU A 98 -11.39 -10.05 -8.86
CA GLU A 98 -11.43 -10.76 -10.14
C GLU A 98 -12.10 -9.97 -11.29
N GLN A 99 -12.96 -9.01 -10.95
CA GLN A 99 -13.85 -8.35 -11.90
C GLN A 99 -13.43 -6.92 -12.23
N THR A 100 -12.81 -6.21 -11.27
CA THR A 100 -12.57 -4.78 -11.42
C THR A 100 -11.43 -4.30 -10.51
N THR A 101 -10.86 -3.16 -10.87
CA THR A 101 -9.93 -2.42 -10.01
C THR A 101 -10.55 -1.08 -9.65
N ILE A 102 -10.56 -0.79 -8.36
CA ILE A 102 -10.99 0.48 -7.79
C ILE A 102 -9.77 1.25 -7.36
N PHE A 103 -9.68 2.51 -7.77
CA PHE A 103 -8.60 3.40 -7.36
C PHE A 103 -9.12 4.44 -6.37
N LEU A 104 -8.43 4.54 -5.25
CA LEU A 104 -8.75 5.48 -4.17
C LEU A 104 -7.53 6.38 -3.93
N ALA A 105 -7.72 7.68 -4.08
CA ALA A 105 -6.74 8.69 -3.67
C ALA A 105 -6.92 9.02 -2.18
N CYS A 106 -5.82 9.03 -1.45
CA CYS A 106 -5.75 9.50 -0.08
C CYS A 106 -5.94 11.02 -0.09
N GLU A 107 -6.98 11.49 0.60
CA GLU A 107 -7.25 12.91 0.81
C GLU A 107 -6.87 13.30 2.24
N PHE A 108 -6.93 14.60 2.57
CA PHE A 108 -6.72 15.05 3.95
C PHE A 108 -7.73 14.43 4.94
N ALA A 109 -8.93 14.10 4.45
CA ALA A 109 -9.96 13.40 5.19
C ALA A 109 -10.55 12.30 4.30
N GLY A 110 -10.21 11.05 4.61
CA GLY A 110 -10.76 9.88 3.94
C GLY A 110 -10.20 9.64 2.54
N TRP A 111 -11.07 9.10 1.67
CA TRP A 111 -10.70 8.59 0.36
C TRP A 111 -11.59 9.16 -0.72
N ARG A 112 -11.00 9.50 -1.87
CA ARG A 112 -11.74 9.85 -3.07
C ARG A 112 -11.52 8.79 -4.13
N ARG A 113 -12.62 8.27 -4.68
CA ARG A 113 -12.56 7.41 -5.85
C ARG A 113 -12.11 8.20 -7.07
N ILE A 114 -11.15 7.64 -7.80
CA ILE A 114 -10.60 8.23 -9.03
C ILE A 114 -10.69 7.22 -10.17
N ASP A 115 -10.58 7.72 -11.40
CA ASP A 115 -10.40 6.88 -12.57
C ASP A 115 -9.03 6.18 -12.54
N SER A 116 -8.88 5.13 -13.34
CA SER A 116 -7.60 4.44 -13.48
C SER A 116 -6.52 5.44 -13.89
N PRO A 117 -5.46 5.63 -13.08
CA PRO A 117 -4.42 6.59 -13.41
C PRO A 117 -3.55 6.10 -14.58
N ASP A 118 -3.34 6.95 -15.56
CA ASP A 118 -2.57 6.63 -16.77
C ASP A 118 -1.06 6.65 -16.52
N ASN A 119 -0.58 7.57 -15.67
CA ASN A 119 0.83 7.82 -15.41
C ASN A 119 1.37 6.99 -14.23
N ARG A 120 1.21 5.67 -14.32
CA ARG A 120 1.75 4.73 -13.33
C ARG A 120 3.13 4.21 -13.74
N THR A 121 4.07 4.27 -12.82
CA THR A 121 5.40 3.67 -12.94
C THR A 121 5.65 2.68 -11.80
N GLY A 122 6.82 2.04 -11.80
CA GLY A 122 7.17 1.02 -10.83
C GLY A 122 6.62 -0.36 -11.20
N GLN A 123 7.21 -1.39 -10.60
CA GLN A 123 6.78 -2.78 -10.75
C GLN A 123 6.31 -3.31 -9.40
N ALA A 124 5.54 -4.39 -9.43
CA ALA A 124 5.25 -5.13 -8.21
C ALA A 124 6.59 -5.53 -7.53
N LEU A 125 6.57 -5.62 -6.20
CA LEU A 125 7.75 -6.06 -5.46
C LEU A 125 8.17 -7.45 -5.95
N THR A 126 9.35 -7.55 -6.56
CA THR A 126 9.93 -8.81 -7.02
C THR A 126 11.04 -9.27 -6.09
N ALA A 127 11.35 -10.57 -6.10
CA ALA A 127 12.50 -11.11 -5.39
C ALA A 127 13.80 -10.40 -5.79
N ASP A 128 13.97 -10.09 -7.07
CA ASP A 128 15.13 -9.33 -7.57
C ASP A 128 15.24 -7.95 -6.94
N THR A 129 14.12 -7.25 -6.77
CA THR A 129 14.08 -5.94 -6.10
C THR A 129 14.58 -6.06 -4.67
N ILE A 130 14.16 -7.10 -3.94
CA ILE A 130 14.64 -7.40 -2.58
C ILE A 130 16.14 -7.71 -2.57
N TYR A 131 16.62 -8.59 -3.45
CA TYR A 131 18.03 -8.96 -3.50
C TYR A 131 18.93 -7.76 -3.84
N GLN A 132 18.50 -6.89 -4.76
CA GLN A 132 19.21 -5.66 -5.08
C GLN A 132 19.26 -4.72 -3.87
N HIS A 133 18.15 -4.59 -3.13
CA HIS A 133 18.12 -3.75 -1.93
C HIS A 133 19.07 -4.27 -0.84
N LEU A 134 19.07 -5.58 -0.57
CA LEU A 134 19.96 -6.20 0.40
C LEU A 134 21.44 -6.03 0.00
N ARG A 135 21.78 -6.23 -1.29
CA ARG A 135 23.16 -6.03 -1.79
C ARG A 135 23.67 -4.60 -1.59
N ARG A 136 22.81 -3.59 -1.82
CA ARG A 136 23.17 -2.17 -1.62
C ARG A 136 23.41 -1.83 -0.15
N SER A 137 22.65 -2.42 0.76
CA SER A 137 22.80 -2.18 2.20
C SER A 137 24.05 -2.82 2.82
N HIS A 138 24.66 -3.81 2.16
CA HIS A 138 25.93 -4.42 2.61
C HIS A 138 27.20 -3.64 2.23
N HIS A 139 27.08 -2.62 1.37
CA HIS A 139 28.21 -1.80 0.92
C HIS A 139 28.21 -0.38 1.50
N GLY A 140 27.36 -0.12 2.50
CA GLY A 140 27.24 1.16 3.20
C GLY A 140 27.70 1.07 4.64
#